data_AF-A0A800ETF1-F1
#
_entry.id   AF-A0A800ETF1-F1
#
_cell.length_a   1.000
_cell.length_b   1.000
_cell.length_c   1.000
_cell.angle_alpha   90.00
_cell.angle_beta   90.00
_cell.angle_gamma   90.00
#
_symmetry.space_group_name_H-M   'P 1'
#
loop_
_entity.id
_entity.type
_entity.pdbx_description
1 polymer ?
#
loop_
_entity_poly.entity_id
_entity_poly.type
_entity_poly.pdbx_seq_one_letter_code
_entity_poly.pdbx_strand_id
1 'polypeptide(L)'
;AYFECLHELKLIIDLAYAKGLSGMRGEISDTAEWGDYESGRRVIGEASRTAMREVLDEIQSGAFAKKWIEEARCGAPHFEQRREEERAHDLEVVGDALRGRMTWL
;
A
#
# COMPACT_ATOMS: atom_id res chain seq x y z
N ALA A 1 -5.94 -13.83 5.14
CA ALA A 1 -5.33 -12.50 5.34
C ALA A 1 -4.27 -12.22 4.28
N TYR A 2 -3.12 -12.91 4.26
CA TYR A 2 -2.07 -12.64 3.26
C TYR A 2 -2.56 -12.75 1.80
N PHE A 3 -3.29 -13.82 1.46
CA PHE A 3 -3.82 -14.00 0.11
C PHE A 3 -4.74 -12.84 -0.32
N GLU A 4 -5.80 -12.62 0.45
CA GLU A 4 -6.82 -11.59 0.22
C GLU A 4 -6.31 -10.14 0.23
N CYS A 5 -5.30 -9.83 1.06
CA CYS A 5 -4.89 -8.45 1.31
C CYS A 5 -3.57 -8.05 0.64
N LEU A 6 -2.79 -9.00 0.12
CA LEU A 6 -1.52 -8.72 -0.57
C LEU A 6 -1.33 -9.55 -1.84
N HIS A 7 -1.46 -10.88 -1.77
CA HIS A 7 -1.17 -11.73 -2.93
C HIS A 7 -2.08 -11.43 -4.14
N GLU A 8 -3.39 -11.35 -3.90
CA GLU A 8 -4.39 -11.12 -4.95
C GLU A 8 -4.40 -9.67 -5.44
N LEU A 9 -3.86 -8.74 -4.65
CA LEU A 9 -3.74 -7.33 -5.05
C LEU A 9 -2.95 -7.19 -6.35
N LYS A 10 -1.92 -8.02 -6.58
CA LYS A 10 -1.16 -8.01 -7.83
C LYS A 10 -2.08 -8.25 -9.04
N LEU A 11 -2.99 -9.23 -8.97
CA LEU A 11 -3.89 -9.55 -10.07
C LEU A 11 -4.83 -8.37 -10.37
N ILE A 12 -5.42 -7.77 -9.33
CA ILE A 12 -6.33 -6.62 -9.49
C ILE A 12 -5.60 -5.41 -10.07
N ILE A 13 -4.38 -5.13 -9.62
CA ILE A 13 -3.58 -4.02 -10.14
C ILE A 13 -3.09 -4.28 -11.57
N ASP A 14 -2.73 -5.52 -11.91
CA ASP A 14 -2.37 -5.88 -13.29
C ASP A 14 -3.56 -5.67 -14.25
N LEU A 15 -4.78 -6.04 -13.84
CA LEU A 15 -6.00 -5.78 -14.60
C LEU A 15 -6.28 -4.27 -14.74
N ALA A 16 -6.17 -3.53 -13.64
CA ALA A 16 -6.39 -2.08 -13.65
C ALA A 16 -5.34 -1.35 -14.51
N TYR A 17 -4.09 -1.81 -14.51
CA TYR A 17 -3.03 -1.28 -15.36
C TYR A 17 -3.31 -1.56 -16.84
N ALA A 18 -3.67 -2.80 -17.19
CA ALA A 18 -3.88 -3.20 -18.58
C ALA A 18 -5.17 -2.64 -19.19
N LYS A 19 -6.24 -2.48 -18.40
CA LYS A 19 -7.59 -2.20 -18.89
C LYS A 19 -8.27 -0.98 -18.23
N GLY A 20 -7.60 -0.29 -17.32
CA GLY A 20 -8.20 0.76 -16.50
C GLY A 20 -9.15 0.21 -15.43
N LEU A 21 -9.65 1.07 -14.55
CA LEU A 21 -10.55 0.67 -13.46
C LEU A 21 -11.88 0.08 -13.96
N SER A 22 -12.46 0.65 -15.01
CA SER A 22 -13.69 0.11 -15.61
C SER A 22 -13.46 -1.28 -16.22
N GLY A 23 -12.31 -1.50 -16.85
CA GLY A 23 -11.96 -2.81 -17.40
C GLY A 23 -11.70 -3.84 -16.30
N MET A 24 -11.01 -3.47 -15.21
CA MET A 24 -10.84 -4.34 -14.05
C MET A 24 -12.18 -4.72 -13.41
N ARG A 25 -13.10 -3.76 -13.26
CA ARG A 25 -14.44 -4.02 -12.70
C ARG A 25 -15.28 -4.98 -13.55
N GLY A 26 -15.12 -4.92 -14.88
CA GLY A 26 -15.74 -5.89 -15.79
C GLY A 26 -15.18 -7.32 -15.69
N GLU A 27 -14.09 -7.54 -14.96
CA GLU A 27 -13.42 -8.84 -14.81
C GLU A 27 -13.59 -9.45 -13.40
N ILE A 28 -14.20 -8.71 -12.47
CA ILE A 28 -14.54 -9.21 -11.13
C ILE A 28 -16.05 -9.51 -11.04
N SER A 29 -16.48 -10.21 -9.99
CA SER A 29 -17.91 -10.48 -9.78
C SER A 29 -18.71 -9.22 -9.42
N ASP A 30 -19.98 -9.18 -9.78
CA ASP A 30 -20.91 -8.10 -9.41
C ASP A 30 -20.93 -7.81 -7.90
N THR A 31 -20.74 -8.83 -7.06
CA THR A 31 -20.69 -8.67 -5.60
C THR A 31 -19.44 -7.90 -5.17
N ALA A 32 -18.29 -8.17 -5.80
CA ALA A 32 -17.04 -7.48 -5.52
C ALA A 32 -17.08 -6.04 -6.04
N GLU A 33 -17.63 -5.82 -7.23
CA GLU A 33 -17.82 -4.48 -7.78
C GLU A 33 -18.77 -3.62 -6.93
N TRP A 34 -19.91 -4.19 -6.51
CA TRP A 34 -20.82 -3.53 -5.56
C TRP A 34 -20.10 -3.17 -4.25
N GLY A 35 -19.29 -4.10 -3.73
CA GLY A 35 -18.46 -3.88 -2.55
C GLY A 35 -17.46 -2.74 -2.71
N ASP A 36 -16.78 -2.64 -3.86
CA ASP A 36 -15.87 -1.53 -4.20
C ASP A 36 -16.61 -0.18 -4.11
N TYR A 37 -17.76 -0.05 -4.78
CA TYR A 37 -18.52 1.19 -4.78
C TYR A 37 -18.97 1.63 -3.39
N GLU A 38 -19.51 0.70 -2.60
CA GLU A 38 -20.07 1.01 -1.28
C GLU A 38 -19.00 1.20 -0.20
N SER A 39 -17.91 0.42 -0.26
CA SER A 39 -16.92 0.37 0.83
C SER A 39 -15.67 1.18 0.53
N GLY A 40 -15.29 1.37 -0.74
CA GLY A 40 -14.05 2.03 -1.12
C GLY A 40 -13.94 3.46 -0.57
N ARG A 41 -15.02 4.25 -0.66
CA ARG A 41 -15.06 5.63 -0.11
C ARG A 41 -15.14 5.68 1.41
N ARG A 42 -15.60 4.62 2.06
CA ARG A 42 -15.62 4.53 3.53
C ARG A 42 -14.21 4.30 4.09
N VAL A 43 -13.38 3.54 3.37
CA VAL A 43 -11.97 3.31 3.73
C VAL A 43 -11.08 4.47 3.28
N ILE A 44 -11.18 4.90 2.02
CA ILE A 44 -10.43 6.02 1.44
C ILE A 44 -11.36 7.23 1.29
N GLY A 45 -11.60 7.89 2.42
CA GLY A 45 -12.54 9.01 2.56
C GLY A 45 -11.90 10.41 2.52
N GLU A 46 -12.62 11.40 3.04
CA GLU A 46 -12.16 12.79 3.12
C GLU A 46 -10.85 12.92 3.92
N ALA A 47 -10.77 12.26 5.08
CA ALA A 47 -9.58 12.28 5.93
C ALA A 47 -8.33 11.81 5.18
N SER A 48 -8.43 10.73 4.40
CA SER A 48 -7.33 10.24 3.56
C SER A 48 -6.91 11.29 2.52
N ARG A 49 -7.88 11.97 1.89
CA ARG A 49 -7.61 13.03 0.89
C ARG A 49 -7.02 14.29 1.50
N THR A 50 -7.36 14.60 2.75
CA THR A 50 -6.76 15.71 3.50
C THR A 50 -5.32 15.38 3.85
N ALA A 51 -5.06 14.19 4.41
CA ALA A 51 -3.70 13.72 4.68
C ALA A 51 -2.83 13.69 3.41
N MET A 52 -3.36 13.26 2.27
CA MET A 52 -2.64 13.29 0.98
C MET A 52 -2.22 14.71 0.56
N ARG A 53 -3.08 15.72 0.81
CA ARG A 53 -2.77 17.12 0.50
C ARG A 53 -1.70 17.67 1.43
N GLU A 54 -1.81 17.41 2.73
CA GLU A 54 -0.82 17.82 3.72
C GLU A 54 0.56 17.22 3.42
N VAL A 55 0.62 15.93 3.05
CA VAL A 55 1.87 15.28 2.62
C VAL A 55 2.45 15.96 1.38
N LEU A 56 1.63 16.31 0.40
CA LEU A 56 2.09 17.03 -0.79
C LEU A 56 2.64 18.42 -0.43
N ASP A 57 1.99 19.16 0.47
CA ASP A 57 2.44 20.47 0.93
C ASP A 57 3.77 20.37 1.68
N GLU A 58 3.96 19.34 2.52
CA GLU A 58 5.24 19.06 3.19
C GLU A 58 6.37 18.75 2.20
N ILE A 59 6.06 18.05 1.10
CA ILE A 59 7.03 17.76 0.04
C ILE A 59 7.38 19.05 -0.73
N GLN A 60 6.37 19.80 -1.18
CA GLN A 60 6.58 21.01 -1.99
C GLN A 60 7.26 22.14 -1.22
N SER A 61 6.99 22.27 0.09
CA SER A 61 7.67 23.23 0.97
C SER A 61 9.10 22.82 1.34
N GLY A 62 9.51 21.58 1.05
CA GLY A 62 10.81 21.03 1.44
C GLY A 62 10.90 20.58 2.91
N ALA A 63 9.80 20.70 3.68
CA ALA A 63 9.75 20.25 5.07
C ALA A 63 10.04 18.75 5.20
N PHE A 64 9.48 17.92 4.31
CA PHE A 64 9.75 16.48 4.27
C PHE A 64 11.23 16.17 4.05
N ALA A 65 11.85 16.81 3.05
CA ALA A 65 13.27 16.63 2.73
C ALA A 65 14.17 17.08 3.90
N LYS A 66 13.84 18.19 4.57
CA LYS A 66 14.57 18.66 5.74
C LYS A 66 14.53 17.64 6.89
N LYS A 67 13.35 17.12 7.23
CA LYS A 67 13.18 16.07 8.25
C LYS A 67 14.06 14.86 7.94
N TRP A 68 14.06 14.39 6.69
CA TRP A 68 14.89 13.25 6.27
C TRP A 68 16.39 13.54 6.37
N ILE A 69 16.86 14.71 5.92
CA ILE A 69 18.28 15.07 5.99
C ILE A 69 18.76 15.14 7.45
N GLU A 70 17.93 15.69 8.36
CA GLU A 70 18.24 15.77 9.78
C GLU A 70 18.32 14.37 10.41
N GLU A 71 17.37 13.49 10.12
CA GLU A 71 17.37 12.09 10.53
C GLU A 71 18.63 11.34 10.02
N ALA A 72 18.94 11.48 8.73
CA ALA A 72 20.09 10.83 8.11
C ALA A 72 21.43 11.31 8.69
N ARG A 73 21.55 12.59 9.03
CA ARG A 73 22.75 13.16 9.67
C ARG A 73 23.03 12.55 11.05
N CYS A 74 22.00 12.10 11.74
CA CYS A 74 22.11 11.43 13.03
C CYS A 74 22.32 9.91 12.92
N GLY A 75 22.55 9.39 11.71
CA GLY A 75 22.69 7.95 11.46
C GLY A 75 21.37 7.21 11.28
N ALA A 76 20.26 7.93 11.07
CA ALA A 76 18.92 7.41 10.81
C ALA A 76 18.34 6.43 11.86
N PRO A 77 18.48 6.71 13.17
CA PRO A 77 18.07 5.76 14.22
C PRO A 77 16.57 5.42 14.20
N HIS A 78 15.69 6.40 13.97
CA HIS A 78 14.24 6.17 13.89
C HIS A 78 13.89 5.40 12.63
N PHE A 79 14.57 5.70 11.52
CA PHE A 79 14.35 4.98 10.28
C PHE A 79 14.77 3.52 10.36
N GLU A 80 15.95 3.22 10.92
CA GLU A 80 16.41 1.84 11.10
C GLU A 80 15.56 1.07 12.10
N GLN A 81 15.14 1.71 13.21
CA GLN A 81 14.16 1.12 14.12
C GLN A 81 12.88 0.75 13.38
N ARG A 82 12.29 1.71 12.64
CA ARG A 82 11.05 1.47 11.91
C ARG A 82 11.22 0.36 10.88
N ARG A 83 12.35 0.31 10.18
CA ARG A 83 12.64 -0.73 9.20
C ARG A 83 12.70 -2.11 9.85
N GLU A 84 13.28 -2.23 11.04
CA GLU A 84 13.29 -3.49 11.78
C GLU A 84 11.88 -3.91 12.22
N GLU A 85 11.08 -2.97 12.73
CA GLU A 85 9.68 -3.22 13.10
C GLU A 85 8.86 -3.73 11.89
N GLU A 86 8.99 -3.10 10.73
CA GLU A 86 8.28 -3.49 9.51
C GLU A 86 8.76 -4.85 8.97
N ARG A 87 10.06 -5.17 9.06
CA ARG A 87 10.59 -6.50 8.71
C ARG A 87 10.06 -7.60 9.62
N ALA A 88 9.83 -7.28 10.89
CA ALA A 88 9.32 -8.22 11.88
C ALA A 88 7.79 -8.37 11.81
N HIS A 89 7.09 -7.62 10.97
CA HIS A 89 5.64 -7.67 10.86
C HIS A 89 5.15 -9.06 10.41
N ASP A 90 4.06 -9.56 11.00
CA ASP A 90 3.51 -10.91 10.72
C ASP A 90 3.25 -11.16 9.23
N LEU A 91 2.90 -10.11 8.47
CA LEU A 91 2.73 -10.16 7.02
C LEU A 91 4.00 -10.66 6.30
N GLU A 92 5.17 -10.22 6.74
CA GLU A 92 6.46 -10.63 6.13
C GLU A 92 6.79 -12.07 6.50
N VAL A 93 6.62 -12.46 7.77
CA VAL A 93 6.89 -13.83 8.24
C VAL A 93 5.98 -14.84 7.54
N VAL A 94 4.67 -14.57 7.52
CA VAL A 94 3.69 -15.44 6.85
C VAL A 94 3.88 -15.40 5.33
N GLY A 95 4.17 -14.22 4.78
CA GLY A 95 4.36 -14.02 3.36
C GLY A 95 5.57 -14.77 2.81
N ASP A 96 6.69 -14.77 3.52
CA ASP A 96 7.89 -15.50 3.12
C ASP A 96 7.64 -17.01 3.04
N ALA A 97 7.04 -17.58 4.09
CA ALA A 97 6.69 -19.00 4.13
C ALA A 97 5.71 -19.41 3.02
N LEU A 98 4.76 -18.53 2.66
CA LEU A 98 3.81 -18.77 1.58
C LEU A 98 4.46 -18.66 0.20
N ARG A 99 5.25 -17.60 -0.05
CA ARG A 99 5.96 -17.41 -1.33
C ARG A 99 6.96 -18.53 -1.60
N GLY A 100 7.64 -19.04 -0.57
CA GLY A 100 8.55 -20.19 -0.71
C GLY A 100 7.91 -21.50 -1.19
N ARG A 101 6.57 -21.60 -1.18
CA ARG A 101 5.82 -22.76 -1.71
C ARG A 101 5.30 -22.53 -3.13
N MET A 102 5.40 -21.31 -3.65
CA MET A 102 4.90 -20.92 -4.96
C MET A 102 6.04 -21.03 -5.97
N THR A 103 6.20 -22.18 -6.62
CA THR A 103 7.34 -22.45 -7.52
C THR A 103 7.40 -21.57 -8.77
N TRP A 104 6.36 -20.77 -9.02
CA TRP A 104 6.24 -19.86 -10.16
C TRP A 104 6.57 -18.41 -9.81
N LEU A 105 6.74 -18.10 -8.52
CA LEU A 105 7.27 -16.81 -8.06
C LEU A 105 8.80 -16.85 -8.07
#